data_AF-A0A0B7AHS7-F1
#
_entry.id   AF-A0A0B7AHS7-F1
#
_cell.length_a   1.000
_cell.length_b   1.000
_cell.length_c   1.000
_cell.angle_alpha   90.00
_cell.angle_beta   90.00
_cell.angle_gamma   90.00
#
_symmetry.space_group_name_H-M   'P 1'
#
loop_
_entity.id
_entity.type
_entity.pdbx_description
1 polymer ?
#
loop_
_entity_poly.entity_id
_entity_poly.type
_entity_poly.pdbx_seq_one_letter_code
_entity_poly.pdbx_strand_id
1 'polypeptide(L)'
;MGFFNRVTFLSSGSDSYRQANQVFMLKKHLICPVADCQTTVGNNSDFRRHWKEKHVAVVMMYHCATCKYRAKRKTNVTRHAFFLHGLSKDEAMGRAEPQDNKGFIDPTPWTLEEAQFYIRQ
;
A
#
# COMPACT_ATOMS: atom_id res chain seq x y z
N MET A 1 -23.32 -56.99 26.75
CA MET A 1 -22.93 -55.90 27.67
C MET A 1 -21.42 -55.71 27.51
N GLY A 2 -20.81 -54.61 27.07
CA GLY A 2 -21.22 -53.33 26.47
C GLY A 2 -20.08 -52.91 25.49
N PHE A 3 -20.41 -52.40 24.31
CA PHE A 3 -20.50 -50.97 23.94
C PHE A 3 -19.18 -50.18 23.97
N PHE A 4 -18.78 -49.77 22.76
CA PHE A 4 -17.80 -48.74 22.40
C PHE A 4 -18.15 -47.35 22.99
N ASN A 5 -17.13 -46.60 23.44
CA ASN A 5 -16.78 -45.21 23.07
C ASN A 5 -16.06 -44.46 24.21
N ARG A 6 -14.90 -43.86 23.92
CA ARG A 6 -14.70 -42.40 24.06
C ARG A 6 -13.34 -41.90 23.54
N VAL A 7 -13.43 -41.12 22.47
CA VAL A 7 -12.74 -39.87 22.05
C VAL A 7 -11.20 -39.78 21.93
N THR A 8 -10.84 -39.40 20.69
CA THR A 8 -9.64 -38.75 20.18
C THR A 8 -9.27 -37.43 20.87
N PHE A 9 -7.98 -37.10 20.91
CA PHE A 9 -7.49 -35.76 20.52
C PHE A 9 -6.09 -35.85 19.90
N LEU A 10 -6.03 -35.50 18.61
CA LEU A 10 -4.82 -35.16 17.86
C LEU A 10 -4.49 -33.69 18.13
N SER A 11 -3.25 -33.42 18.54
CA SER A 11 -2.51 -32.17 18.29
C SER A 11 -1.10 -32.39 18.83
N SER A 12 -0.01 -32.04 18.18
CA SER A 12 0.19 -30.75 17.52
C SER A 12 1.41 -30.80 16.60
N GLY A 13 1.17 -30.62 15.30
CA GLY A 13 2.22 -30.25 14.35
C GLY A 13 2.79 -28.89 14.73
N SER A 14 4.08 -28.84 15.03
CA SER A 14 4.78 -27.61 15.44
C SER A 14 6.14 -27.40 14.76
N ASP A 15 6.43 -28.15 13.69
CA ASP A 15 7.69 -27.99 12.94
C ASP A 15 7.55 -27.26 11.59
N SER A 16 6.39 -27.35 10.93
CA SER A 16 6.19 -26.69 9.62
C SER A 16 6.05 -25.16 9.73
N TYR A 17 5.61 -24.65 10.88
CA TYR A 17 5.44 -23.21 11.09
C TYR A 17 6.76 -22.48 11.41
N ARG A 18 7.76 -23.18 11.94
CA ARG A 18 9.10 -22.61 12.19
C ARG A 18 9.91 -22.46 10.91
N GLN A 19 9.74 -23.38 9.95
CA GLN A 19 10.43 -23.31 8.64
C GLN A 19 9.81 -22.27 7.69
N ALA A 20 8.53 -21.92 7.82
CA ALA A 20 7.90 -20.87 7.01
C ALA A 20 8.47 -19.45 7.28
N ASN A 21 9.06 -19.23 8.46
CA ASN A 21 9.60 -17.92 8.86
C ASN A 21 11.06 -17.69 8.42
N GLN A 22 11.78 -18.73 8.00
CA GLN A 22 13.16 -18.59 7.53
C GLN A 22 13.25 -18.16 6.06
N VAL A 23 12.15 -18.28 5.30
CA VAL A 23 12.05 -17.87 3.88
C VAL A 23 11.49 -16.44 3.74
N PHE A 24 10.99 -15.82 4.82
CA PHE A 24 10.30 -14.53 4.77
C PHE A 24 11.24 -13.30 4.75
N MET A 25 12.54 -13.48 5.02
CA MET A 25 13.43 -12.39 5.45
C MET A 25 14.62 -12.10 4.53
N LEU A 26 14.40 -11.97 3.21
CA LEU A 26 15.33 -11.25 2.31
C LEU A 26 14.57 -10.51 1.18
N LYS A 27 13.39 -9.94 1.45
CA LYS A 27 12.76 -9.06 0.46
C LYS A 27 13.65 -7.84 0.26
N LYS A 28 14.35 -7.75 -0.88
CA LYS A 28 15.11 -6.55 -1.27
C LYS A 28 14.14 -5.37 -1.26
N HIS A 29 14.34 -4.46 -0.31
CA HIS A 29 13.58 -3.22 -0.29
C HIS A 29 14.18 -2.28 -1.33
N LEU A 30 13.32 -1.57 -2.07
CA LEU A 30 13.74 -0.59 -3.04
C LEU A 30 13.81 0.78 -2.35
N ILE A 31 14.96 1.43 -2.42
CA ILE A 31 15.19 2.74 -1.80
C ILE A 31 15.06 3.81 -2.88
N CYS A 32 14.31 4.88 -2.61
CA CYS A 32 14.21 6.00 -3.53
C CYS A 32 15.57 6.72 -3.66
N PRO A 33 16.09 6.92 -4.89
CA PRO A 33 17.41 7.54 -5.10
C PRO A 33 17.41 9.07 -4.98
N VAL A 34 16.24 9.69 -4.80
CA VAL A 34 16.13 11.15 -4.60
C VAL A 34 16.66 11.52 -3.22
N ALA A 35 17.68 12.40 -3.18
CA ALA A 35 18.50 12.70 -2.01
C ALA A 35 17.68 13.00 -0.74
N ASP A 36 16.61 13.78 -0.85
CA ASP A 36 15.79 14.22 0.29
C ASP A 36 14.56 13.34 0.57
N CYS A 37 14.40 12.22 -0.14
CA CYS A 37 13.20 11.39 -0.01
C CYS A 37 13.35 10.21 0.95
N GLN A 38 14.52 9.56 0.97
CA GLN A 38 14.89 8.40 1.81
C GLN A 38 13.80 7.33 2.00
N THR A 39 12.87 7.21 1.04
CA THR A 39 11.69 6.35 1.19
C THR A 39 12.03 4.95 0.72
N THR A 40 11.69 3.98 1.56
CA THR A 40 11.90 2.56 1.30
C THR A 40 10.56 1.89 0.98
N VAL A 41 10.49 1.15 -0.14
CA VAL A 41 9.27 0.46 -0.59
C VAL A 41 9.53 -1.01 -0.89
N GLY A 42 8.49 -1.84 -0.74
CA GLY A 42 8.65 -3.30 -0.85
C GLY A 42 8.67 -3.86 -2.27
N ASN A 43 8.24 -3.11 -3.28
CA ASN A 43 8.19 -3.55 -4.68
C ASN A 43 8.06 -2.36 -5.65
N ASN A 44 8.13 -2.64 -6.96
CA ASN A 44 8.11 -1.62 -8.01
C ASN A 44 6.75 -0.91 -8.15
N SER A 45 5.63 -1.58 -7.85
CA SER A 45 4.29 -0.95 -7.87
C SER A 45 4.16 0.09 -6.77
N ASP A 46 4.66 -0.22 -5.57
CA ASP A 46 4.73 0.72 -4.46
C ASP A 46 5.69 1.87 -4.76
N PHE A 47 6.81 1.61 -5.45
CA PHE A 47 7.72 2.65 -5.92
C PHE A 47 7.05 3.63 -6.88
N ARG A 48 6.37 3.13 -7.91
CA ARG A 48 5.60 3.95 -8.87
C ARG A 48 4.56 4.82 -8.17
N ARG A 49 3.86 4.26 -7.20
CA ARG A 49 2.88 4.98 -6.39
C ARG A 49 3.56 6.07 -5.55
N HIS A 50 4.63 5.72 -4.84
CA HIS A 50 5.44 6.66 -4.07
C HIS A 50 5.89 7.84 -4.93
N TRP A 51 6.44 7.58 -6.12
CA TRP A 51 6.89 8.61 -7.05
C TRP A 51 5.78 9.58 -7.41
N LYS A 52 4.60 9.08 -7.80
CA LYS A 52 3.43 9.94 -8.10
C LYS A 52 3.02 10.80 -6.92
N GLU A 53 3.20 10.34 -5.69
CA GLU A 53 2.75 11.05 -4.50
C GLU A 53 3.75 12.07 -3.96
N LYS A 54 5.02 11.98 -4.34
CA LYS A 54 6.14 12.76 -3.78
C LYS A 54 6.93 13.53 -4.83
N HIS A 55 7.10 12.98 -6.02
CA HIS A 55 7.97 13.50 -7.07
C HIS A 55 7.22 14.03 -8.29
N VAL A 56 5.89 14.15 -8.20
CA VAL A 56 5.06 14.85 -9.17
C VAL A 56 4.49 16.10 -8.51
N ALA A 57 4.69 17.25 -9.14
CA ALA A 57 4.34 18.56 -8.60
C ALA A 57 2.82 18.74 -8.47
N VAL A 58 2.03 18.21 -9.40
CA VAL A 58 0.56 18.27 -9.39
C VAL A 58 -0.01 16.86 -9.28
N VAL A 59 -0.83 16.62 -8.25
CA VAL A 59 -1.43 15.31 -7.98
C VAL A 59 -2.94 15.36 -8.04
N MET A 60 -3.56 14.27 -8.47
CA MET A 60 -5.01 14.14 -8.45
C MET A 60 -5.50 13.93 -7.02
N MET A 61 -6.43 14.77 -6.58
CA MET A 61 -7.12 14.65 -5.30
C MET A 61 -8.54 14.14 -5.54
N TYR A 62 -8.88 13.04 -4.90
CA TYR A 62 -10.21 12.43 -4.97
C TYR A 62 -11.04 12.88 -3.78
N HIS A 63 -12.24 13.37 -4.04
CA HIS A 63 -13.16 13.82 -3.01
C HIS A 63 -14.12 12.71 -2.61
N CYS A 64 -14.55 12.73 -1.36
CA CYS A 64 -15.71 11.97 -0.90
C CYS A 64 -16.99 12.55 -1.53
N ALA A 65 -17.94 11.69 -1.88
CA ALA A 65 -19.21 12.13 -2.46
C ALA A 65 -20.08 12.94 -1.47
N THR A 66 -19.94 12.74 -0.16
CA THR A 66 -20.86 13.29 0.85
C THR A 66 -20.27 14.36 1.76
N CYS A 67 -18.94 14.51 1.80
CA CYS A 67 -18.30 15.50 2.68
C CYS A 67 -17.03 16.07 2.08
N LYS A 68 -16.41 17.04 2.77
CA LYS A 68 -15.20 17.75 2.31
C LYS A 68 -13.90 16.93 2.37
N TYR A 69 -13.96 15.68 2.82
CA TYR A 69 -12.80 14.81 2.86
C TYR A 69 -12.27 14.55 1.45
N ARG A 70 -10.95 14.58 1.31
CA ARG A 70 -10.25 14.26 0.06
C ARG A 70 -8.91 13.61 0.32
N ALA A 71 -8.49 12.74 -0.59
CA ALA A 71 -7.21 12.06 -0.50
C ALA A 71 -6.58 11.83 -1.87
N LYS A 72 -5.25 11.66 -1.91
CA LYS A 72 -4.49 11.31 -3.13
C LYS A 72 -4.87 9.94 -3.71
N ARG A 73 -5.45 9.04 -2.89
CA ARG A 73 -5.81 7.67 -3.28
C ARG A 73 -7.31 7.45 -3.18
N LYS A 74 -7.88 6.84 -4.23
CA LYS A 74 -9.28 6.39 -4.24
C LYS A 74 -9.60 5.46 -3.07
N THR A 75 -8.70 4.52 -2.76
CA THR A 75 -8.88 3.57 -1.64
C THR A 75 -9.02 4.26 -0.29
N ASN A 76 -8.35 5.39 -0.08
CA ASN A 76 -8.48 6.16 1.16
C ASN A 76 -9.86 6.83 1.25
N VAL A 77 -10.38 7.35 0.14
CA VAL A 77 -11.74 7.92 0.06
C VAL A 77 -12.80 6.84 0.25
N THR A 78 -12.68 5.71 -0.44
CA THR A 78 -13.60 4.57 -0.28
C THR A 78 -13.62 4.09 1.17
N ARG A 79 -12.45 3.89 1.79
CA ARG A 79 -12.36 3.48 3.19
C ARG A 79 -12.98 4.51 4.13
N HIS A 80 -12.68 5.79 3.91
CA HIS A 80 -13.29 6.89 4.67
C HIS A 80 -14.82 6.86 4.56
N ALA A 81 -15.35 6.72 3.35
CA ALA A 81 -16.79 6.77 3.11
C ALA A 81 -17.51 5.53 3.65
N PHE A 82 -16.88 4.36 3.57
CA PHE A 82 -17.40 3.14 4.17
C PHE A 82 -17.55 3.30 5.69
N PHE A 83 -16.48 3.74 6.39
CA PHE A 83 -16.50 3.82 7.85
C PHE A 83 -17.30 4.99 8.42
N LEU A 84 -17.38 6.13 7.72
CA LEU A 84 -18.07 7.32 8.24
C LEU A 84 -19.46 7.56 7.66
N HIS A 85 -19.74 7.03 6.46
CA HIS A 85 -21.01 7.26 5.76
C HIS A 85 -21.75 5.98 5.39
N GLY A 86 -21.17 4.80 5.65
CA GLY A 86 -21.78 3.50 5.29
C GLY A 86 -21.88 3.27 3.78
N LEU A 87 -21.12 4.01 2.97
CA LEU A 87 -21.23 3.95 1.51
C LEU A 87 -20.42 2.81 0.91
N SER A 88 -20.94 2.27 -0.20
CA SER A 88 -20.20 1.34 -1.05
C SER A 88 -19.06 2.04 -1.80
N LYS A 89 -18.21 1.25 -2.47
CA LYS A 89 -17.10 1.78 -3.27
C LYS A 89 -17.57 2.65 -4.43
N ASP A 90 -18.71 2.30 -5.02
CA ASP A 90 -19.24 3.00 -6.20
C ASP A 90 -19.88 4.33 -5.81
N GLU A 91 -20.44 4.42 -4.60
CA GLU A 91 -21.05 5.65 -4.06
C GLU A 91 -20.02 6.57 -3.37
N ALA A 92 -18.89 6.03 -2.93
CA ALA A 92 -17.91 6.78 -2.13
C ALA A 92 -17.23 7.94 -2.87
N MET A 93 -17.13 7.83 -4.20
CA MET A 93 -16.29 8.70 -5.02
C MET A 93 -17.05 9.93 -5.52
N GLY A 94 -16.61 11.11 -5.09
CA GLY A 94 -17.02 12.39 -5.66
C GLY A 94 -16.12 12.81 -6.83
N ARG A 95 -15.98 14.12 -7.01
CA ARG A 95 -15.11 14.68 -8.05
C ARG A 95 -13.62 14.37 -7.83
N ALA A 96 -12.86 14.34 -8.92
CA ALA A 96 -11.41 14.30 -8.90
C ALA A 96 -10.87 15.62 -9.46
N GLU A 97 -9.96 16.27 -8.75
CA GLU A 97 -9.38 17.53 -9.19
C GLU A 97 -7.84 17.55 -9.03
N PRO A 98 -7.09 18.08 -9.99
CA PRO A 98 -5.66 18.32 -9.83
C PRO A 98 -5.40 19.34 -8.72
N GLN A 99 -4.40 19.09 -7.87
CA GLN A 99 -3.94 20.03 -6.84
C GLN A 99 -2.42 19.98 -6.72
N ASP A 100 -1.82 21.10 -6.29
CA ASP A 100 -0.41 21.15 -5.95
C ASP A 100 -0.07 20.16 -4.83
N ASN A 101 1.01 19.42 -5.05
CA ASN A 101 1.50 18.45 -4.11
C ASN A 101 2.28 19.16 -3.00
N LYS A 102 1.60 19.48 -1.89
CA LYS A 102 2.20 20.16 -0.73
C LYS A 102 3.45 19.47 -0.15
N GLY A 103 3.69 18.20 -0.46
CA GLY A 103 4.89 17.45 -0.07
C GLY A 103 5.73 17.04 -1.27
N PHE A 104 5.74 17.87 -2.32
CA PHE A 104 6.58 17.70 -3.49
C PHE A 104 8.05 17.78 -3.10
N ILE A 105 8.81 16.82 -3.59
CA ILE A 105 10.27 16.75 -3.50
C ILE A 105 10.74 16.67 -4.94
N ASP A 106 11.55 17.65 -5.36
CA ASP A 106 12.10 17.70 -6.71
C ASP A 106 12.95 16.45 -6.97
N PRO A 107 12.58 15.61 -7.96
CA PRO A 107 13.34 14.41 -8.25
C PRO A 107 14.64 14.66 -9.02
N THR A 108 14.88 15.88 -9.51
CA THR A 108 16.06 16.22 -10.32
C THR A 108 17.36 15.72 -9.64
N PRO A 109 18.23 14.99 -10.35
CA PRO A 109 18.26 14.78 -11.81
C PRO A 109 17.44 13.58 -12.32
N TRP A 110 16.73 12.86 -11.47
CA TRP A 110 16.10 11.59 -11.82
C TRP A 110 14.75 11.75 -12.52
N THR A 111 14.57 11.06 -13.63
CA THR A 111 13.24 10.68 -14.13
C THR A 111 12.70 9.44 -13.42
N LEU A 112 11.40 9.17 -13.56
CA LEU A 112 10.79 7.96 -13.00
C LEU A 112 11.42 6.69 -13.60
N GLU A 113 11.65 6.70 -14.91
CA GLU A 113 12.18 5.59 -15.68
C GLU A 113 13.62 5.27 -15.25
N GLU A 114 14.47 6.30 -15.13
CA GLU A 114 15.85 6.16 -14.65
C GLU A 114 15.91 5.67 -13.21
N ALA A 115 15.09 6.23 -12.32
CA ALA A 115 15.02 5.78 -10.93
C ALA A 115 14.53 4.34 -10.83
N GLN A 116 13.55 3.92 -11.65
CA GLN A 116 13.08 2.54 -11.70
C GLN A 116 14.15 1.58 -12.21
N PHE A 117 14.96 1.99 -13.18
CA PHE A 117 16.06 1.20 -13.69
C PHE A 117 17.15 1.04 -12.63
N TYR A 118 17.52 2.15 -11.97
CA TYR A 118 18.54 2.18 -10.92
C TYR A 118 18.23 1.23 -9.75
N ILE A 119 17.01 1.28 -9.21
CA ILE A 119 16.64 0.46 -8.02
C ILE A 119 16.49 -1.04 -8.31
N ARG A 120 16.43 -1.46 -9.58
CA ARG A 120 16.27 -2.87 -9.97
C ARG A 120 17.59 -3.62 -10.11
N GLN A 121 18.71 -2.90 -10.22
CA GLN A 121 20.08 -3.46 -10.17
C GLN A 121 20.38 -3.90 -8.74
#